data_AF-A0A1F5LRK5-F1
#
_entry.id   AF-A0A1F5LRK5-F1
#
_cell.length_a   1.000
_cell.length_b   1.000
_cell.length_c   1.000
_cell.angle_alpha   90.00
_cell.angle_beta   90.00
_cell.angle_gamma   90.00
#
_symmetry.space_group_name_H-M   'P 1'
#
loop_
_entity.id
_entity.type
_entity.pdbx_description
1 polymer ?
#
loop_
_entity_poly.entity_id
_entity_poly.type
_entity_poly.pdbx_seq_one_letter_code
_entity_poly.pdbx_strand_id
1 'polypeptide(L)'
;MTANVERPWLIVGIDFGTTFSGVAWGMDGCPDDIEVIQTWPGGGNTTSQKIPTLLLYDGKRMKWGYEAEQTVHPGNQHRLIQGVKLLMDEGQEFRYAPTSESGKLIKQMGKSAVQVSCDYLASLVTHAREMLRRRFGAALQTFDLHYILTVPAVWSDKGKNSTMQAAHLAEIPAANLTLLSEPEAAAVYAIRTIQPNTIAEGHCLIVCDAGGGTVVSLRPHNSLKNFSDQFSQDIITYRAVCGSVMLDERFDDLVKTVIEQKSAKGLPPASARAAKKYWQDYIKPKYAGPVGQNEFDDPGYWVPIPGVSGIRQVDLSEGHLYLEKYTPFLTISTT
;
A
#
# COMPACT_ATOMS: atom_id res chain seq x y z
N MET A 1 -40.93 -18.46 23.08
CA MET A 1 -39.57 -17.98 23.38
C MET A 1 -38.68 -18.43 22.25
N THR A 2 -38.45 -17.58 21.25
CA THR A 2 -37.44 -17.84 20.22
C THR A 2 -36.09 -17.64 20.89
N ALA A 3 -35.34 -18.73 21.09
CA ALA A 3 -33.96 -18.63 21.54
C ALA A 3 -33.23 -17.67 20.57
N ASN A 4 -32.61 -16.64 21.12
CA ASN A 4 -31.77 -15.73 20.36
C ASN A 4 -30.53 -16.55 19.97
N VAL A 5 -30.57 -17.22 18.82
CA VAL A 5 -29.44 -18.00 18.32
C VAL A 5 -28.38 -16.97 17.91
N GLU A 6 -27.40 -16.80 18.78
CA GLU A 6 -26.26 -15.93 18.54
C GLU A 6 -25.52 -16.43 17.29
N ARG A 7 -25.40 -15.56 16.30
CA ARG A 7 -24.75 -15.91 15.05
C ARG A 7 -23.23 -15.82 15.24
N PRO A 8 -22.45 -16.78 14.71
CA PRO A 8 -21.00 -16.67 14.74
C PRO A 8 -20.52 -15.45 13.97
N TRP A 9 -19.46 -14.81 14.46
CA TRP A 9 -18.85 -13.65 13.82
C TRP A 9 -17.76 -14.07 12.83
N LEU A 10 -17.81 -13.49 11.64
CA LEU A 10 -16.70 -13.44 10.70
C LEU A 10 -16.04 -12.06 10.79
N ILE A 11 -14.76 -12.05 11.15
CA ILE A 11 -13.97 -10.83 11.25
C ILE A 11 -13.24 -10.61 9.93
N VAL A 12 -13.47 -9.46 9.29
CA VAL A 12 -12.83 -9.07 8.03
C VAL A 12 -11.85 -7.93 8.30
N GLY A 13 -10.56 -8.23 8.24
CA GLY A 13 -9.48 -7.25 8.34
C GLY A 13 -9.20 -6.63 6.98
N ILE A 14 -9.30 -5.30 6.87
CA ILE A 14 -9.00 -4.51 5.68
C ILE A 14 -7.79 -3.64 5.98
N ASP A 15 -6.70 -3.89 5.27
CA ASP A 15 -5.58 -2.97 5.20
C ASP A 15 -5.77 -2.04 4.01
N PHE A 16 -6.25 -0.82 4.25
CA PHE A 16 -6.42 0.20 3.20
C PHE A 16 -5.13 1.01 3.09
N GLY A 17 -4.08 0.51 2.46
CA GLY A 17 -2.79 1.22 2.40
C GLY A 17 -2.71 2.29 1.30
N THR A 18 -1.69 3.16 1.39
CA THR A 18 -1.46 4.26 0.43
C THR A 18 -1.17 3.78 -0.99
N THR A 19 -0.36 2.73 -1.13
CA THR A 19 0.09 2.21 -2.43
C THR A 19 -0.56 0.87 -2.76
N PHE A 20 -0.74 0.02 -1.75
CA PHE A 20 -1.37 -1.28 -1.86
C PHE A 20 -2.31 -1.49 -0.69
N SER A 21 -3.35 -2.29 -0.91
CA SER A 21 -4.30 -2.71 0.12
C SER A 21 -4.36 -4.23 0.19
N GLY A 22 -4.87 -4.78 1.28
CA GLY A 22 -5.08 -6.22 1.46
C GLY A 22 -6.32 -6.50 2.27
N VAL A 23 -6.85 -7.72 2.13
CA VAL A 23 -7.99 -8.18 2.93
C VAL A 23 -7.68 -9.58 3.46
N ALA A 24 -7.93 -9.78 4.74
CA ALA A 24 -7.90 -11.08 5.40
C ALA A 24 -9.20 -11.29 6.17
N TRP A 25 -9.54 -12.53 6.45
CA TRP A 25 -10.70 -12.83 7.29
C TRP A 25 -10.42 -14.05 8.17
N GLY A 26 -11.14 -14.12 9.28
CA GLY A 26 -11.10 -15.24 10.22
C GLY A 26 -12.44 -15.39 10.95
N MET A 27 -12.67 -16.55 11.54
CA MET A 27 -13.82 -16.77 12.42
C MET A 27 -13.49 -16.34 13.84
N ASP A 28 -14.44 -15.72 14.51
CA ASP A 28 -14.31 -15.47 15.94
C ASP A 28 -14.14 -16.80 16.71
N GLY A 29 -13.27 -16.78 17.72
CA GLY A 29 -12.84 -17.98 18.44
C GLY A 29 -11.78 -18.85 17.74
N CYS A 30 -11.42 -18.57 16.48
CA CYS A 30 -10.39 -19.29 15.73
C CYS A 30 -9.24 -18.35 15.29
N PRO A 31 -8.48 -17.77 16.24
CA PRO A 31 -7.54 -16.70 15.94
C PRO A 31 -6.30 -17.11 15.14
N ASP A 32 -5.99 -18.41 15.08
CA ASP A 32 -4.85 -18.95 14.33
C ASP A 32 -5.24 -19.34 12.88
N ASP A 33 -6.54 -19.33 12.56
CA ASP A 33 -7.09 -19.70 11.26
C ASP A 33 -7.48 -18.44 10.46
N ILE A 34 -6.46 -17.73 9.96
CA ILE A 34 -6.63 -16.51 9.16
C ILE A 34 -6.42 -16.83 7.67
N GLU A 35 -7.41 -16.49 6.85
CA GLU A 35 -7.31 -16.59 5.40
C GLU A 35 -7.09 -15.21 4.77
N VAL A 36 -6.02 -15.08 3.99
CA VAL A 36 -5.69 -13.86 3.23
C VAL A 36 -6.24 -13.98 1.81
N ILE A 37 -6.94 -12.94 1.33
CA ILE A 37 -7.39 -12.88 -0.06
C ILE A 37 -6.18 -12.65 -0.97
N GLN A 38 -5.96 -13.59 -1.90
CA GLN A 38 -4.80 -13.55 -2.79
C GLN A 38 -5.15 -13.38 -4.27
N THR A 39 -6.43 -13.48 -4.63
CA THR A 39 -6.90 -13.34 -6.02
C THR A 39 -7.72 -12.08 -6.17
N TRP A 40 -7.41 -11.28 -7.17
CA TRP A 40 -7.99 -9.94 -7.37
C TRP A 40 -8.48 -9.74 -8.81
N PRO A 41 -9.54 -8.94 -9.03
CA PRO A 41 -9.97 -8.55 -10.37
C PRO A 41 -8.82 -7.89 -11.15
N GLY A 42 -8.75 -8.19 -12.45
CA GLY A 42 -7.64 -7.75 -13.31
C GLY A 42 -6.31 -8.49 -13.09
N GLY A 43 -6.13 -9.29 -12.04
CA GLY A 43 -4.88 -10.01 -11.76
C GLY A 43 -4.56 -11.19 -12.69
N GLY A 44 -5.54 -11.64 -13.50
CA GLY A 44 -5.37 -12.82 -14.35
C GLY A 44 -5.10 -14.08 -13.51
N ASN A 45 -4.03 -14.80 -13.86
CA ASN A 45 -3.57 -15.99 -13.13
C ASN A 45 -2.58 -15.66 -11.98
N THR A 46 -2.31 -14.39 -11.74
CA THR A 46 -1.37 -13.96 -10.69
C THR A 46 -2.07 -13.93 -9.33
N THR A 47 -1.43 -14.53 -8.34
CA THR A 47 -1.83 -14.43 -6.93
C THR A 47 -0.95 -13.43 -6.19
N SER A 48 -1.56 -12.56 -5.38
CA SER A 48 -0.88 -11.57 -4.55
C SER A 48 -1.68 -11.30 -3.29
N GLN A 49 -1.04 -11.26 -2.12
CA GLN A 49 -1.69 -10.88 -0.85
C GLN A 49 -2.16 -9.41 -0.83
N LYS A 50 -1.75 -8.63 -1.83
CA LYS A 50 -2.02 -7.19 -1.94
C LYS A 50 -2.55 -6.83 -3.32
N ILE A 51 -3.41 -5.82 -3.37
CA ILE A 51 -3.91 -5.19 -4.59
C ILE A 51 -3.50 -3.71 -4.63
N PRO A 52 -3.13 -3.13 -5.79
CA PRO A 52 -2.80 -1.72 -5.88
C PRO A 52 -3.93 -0.80 -5.42
N THR A 53 -3.61 0.23 -4.62
CA THR A 53 -4.55 1.30 -4.25
C THR A 53 -4.63 2.34 -5.37
N LEU A 54 -5.21 1.92 -6.49
CA LEU A 54 -5.36 2.71 -7.71
C LEU A 54 -6.82 2.81 -8.12
N LEU A 55 -7.23 3.98 -8.60
CA LEU A 55 -8.50 4.15 -9.30
C LEU A 55 -8.28 4.86 -10.63
N LEU A 56 -9.10 4.52 -11.62
CA LEU A 56 -9.16 5.22 -12.90
C LEU A 56 -10.62 5.45 -13.27
N TYR A 57 -10.98 6.71 -13.51
CA TYR A 57 -12.32 7.09 -13.95
C TYR A 57 -12.34 7.28 -15.46
N ASP A 58 -13.18 6.52 -16.14
CA ASP A 58 -13.44 6.61 -17.58
C ASP A 58 -14.93 6.90 -17.83
N GLY A 59 -15.25 8.19 -17.84
CA GLY A 59 -16.64 8.66 -17.88
C GLY A 59 -17.41 8.18 -16.65
N LYS A 60 -18.42 7.31 -16.88
CA LYS A 60 -19.23 6.71 -15.79
C LYS A 60 -18.63 5.42 -15.24
N ARG A 61 -17.60 4.85 -15.87
CA ARG A 61 -16.98 3.60 -15.43
C ARG A 61 -15.78 3.91 -14.55
N MET A 62 -15.70 3.22 -13.42
CA MET A 62 -14.54 3.25 -12.54
C MET A 62 -13.84 1.89 -12.64
N LYS A 63 -12.52 1.91 -12.78
CA LYS A 63 -11.65 0.74 -12.64
C LYS A 63 -10.77 0.93 -11.41
N TRP A 64 -10.38 -0.17 -10.78
CA TRP A 64 -9.58 -0.15 -9.56
C TRP A 64 -8.52 -1.25 -9.59
N GLY A 65 -7.52 -1.15 -8.70
CA GLY A 65 -6.50 -2.19 -8.57
C GLY A 65 -5.76 -2.51 -9.87
N TYR A 66 -5.61 -3.80 -10.18
CA TYR A 66 -4.96 -4.24 -11.41
C TYR A 66 -5.71 -3.84 -12.68
N GLU A 67 -7.04 -3.70 -12.63
CA GLU A 67 -7.82 -3.22 -13.78
C GLU A 67 -7.50 -1.76 -14.11
N ALA A 68 -7.34 -0.92 -13.08
CA ALA A 68 -6.87 0.45 -13.25
C ALA A 68 -5.45 0.47 -13.82
N GLU A 69 -4.53 -0.29 -13.23
CA GLU A 69 -3.13 -0.38 -13.65
C GLU A 69 -2.97 -0.77 -15.13
N GLN A 70 -3.64 -1.83 -15.56
CA GLN A 70 -3.57 -2.33 -16.95
C GLN A 70 -4.19 -1.36 -17.98
N THR A 71 -5.07 -0.47 -17.52
CA THR A 71 -5.73 0.50 -18.40
C THR A 71 -4.88 1.73 -18.64
N VAL A 72 -3.85 1.97 -17.84
CA VAL A 72 -2.98 3.15 -17.96
C VAL A 72 -2.15 3.08 -19.24
N HIS A 73 -2.31 4.11 -20.09
CA HIS A 73 -1.51 4.34 -21.28
C HIS A 73 -1.32 5.86 -21.47
N PRO A 74 -0.42 6.34 -22.36
CA PRO A 74 -0.13 7.77 -22.51
C PRO A 74 -1.36 8.67 -22.63
N GLY A 75 -2.40 8.19 -23.32
CA GLY A 75 -3.61 8.97 -23.61
C GLY A 75 -4.55 9.18 -22.42
N ASN A 76 -4.46 8.36 -21.36
CA ASN A 76 -5.39 8.42 -20.22
C ASN A 76 -4.70 8.43 -18.84
N GLN A 77 -3.38 8.42 -18.79
CA GLN A 77 -2.60 8.44 -17.54
C GLN A 77 -2.99 9.61 -16.63
N HIS A 78 -3.38 10.75 -17.21
CA HIS A 78 -3.87 11.92 -16.50
C HIS A 78 -5.19 11.70 -15.73
N ARG A 79 -5.80 10.51 -15.84
CA ARG A 79 -7.03 10.13 -15.13
C ARG A 79 -6.79 9.14 -13.97
N LEU A 80 -5.56 8.72 -13.77
CA LEU A 80 -5.19 7.78 -12.71
C LEU A 80 -5.13 8.53 -11.37
N ILE A 81 -5.79 7.96 -10.36
CA ILE A 81 -5.73 8.40 -8.98
C ILE A 81 -4.79 7.50 -8.19
N GLN A 82 -3.82 8.13 -7.52
CA GLN A 82 -2.80 7.49 -6.71
C GLN A 82 -2.70 8.18 -5.35
N GLY A 83 -2.43 7.41 -4.30
CA GLY A 83 -2.17 7.94 -2.96
C GLY A 83 -3.34 8.75 -2.38
N VAL A 84 -4.59 8.38 -2.73
CA VAL A 84 -5.81 9.04 -2.22
C VAL A 84 -5.91 8.98 -0.70
N LYS A 85 -5.38 7.92 -0.07
CA LYS A 85 -5.32 7.78 1.39
C LYS A 85 -4.65 8.99 2.07
N LEU A 86 -3.60 9.54 1.46
CA LEU A 86 -2.87 10.69 2.02
C LEU A 86 -3.71 11.98 1.98
N LEU A 87 -4.76 12.05 1.15
CA LEU A 87 -5.69 13.18 1.09
C LEU A 87 -6.80 13.12 2.16
N MET A 88 -6.87 12.03 2.93
CA MET A 88 -7.94 11.82 3.92
C MET A 88 -7.70 12.57 5.24
N ASP A 89 -6.48 13.08 5.47
CA ASP A 89 -6.11 13.96 6.58
C ASP A 89 -5.34 15.19 6.06
N GLU A 90 -6.09 16.21 5.64
CA GLU A 90 -5.57 17.44 5.02
C GLU A 90 -4.59 18.23 5.89
N GLY A 91 -4.58 17.99 7.21
CA GLY A 91 -3.65 18.65 8.14
C GLY A 91 -2.23 18.08 8.07
N GLN A 92 -2.02 16.96 7.37
CA GLN A 92 -0.72 16.34 7.26
C GLN A 92 0.02 16.81 6.01
N GLU A 93 1.25 17.27 6.20
CA GLU A 93 2.17 17.43 5.08
C GLU A 93 2.56 16.05 4.52
N PHE A 94 2.49 15.92 3.20
CA PHE A 94 3.02 14.79 2.44
C PHE A 94 3.78 15.31 1.22
N ARG A 95 4.87 14.62 0.86
CA ARG A 95 5.69 14.92 -0.32
C ARG A 95 5.59 13.76 -1.30
N TYR A 96 4.48 13.72 -2.04
CA TYR A 96 4.29 12.73 -3.10
C TYR A 96 3.54 13.40 -4.25
N ALA A 97 4.22 13.66 -5.36
CA ALA A 97 3.70 14.44 -6.46
C ALA A 97 2.42 13.83 -7.08
N PRO A 98 2.33 12.49 -7.29
CA PRO A 98 1.09 11.85 -7.74
C PRO A 98 -0.12 12.08 -6.84
N THR A 99 0.05 12.19 -5.51
CA THR A 99 -1.08 12.52 -4.61
C THR A 99 -1.56 13.95 -4.86
N SER A 100 -0.65 14.91 -5.04
CA SER A 100 -1.01 16.30 -5.33
C SER A 100 -1.75 16.44 -6.66
N GLU A 101 -1.29 15.76 -7.71
CA GLU A 101 -1.98 15.73 -9.01
C GLU A 101 -3.33 15.02 -8.93
N SER A 102 -3.39 13.89 -8.22
CA SER A 102 -4.64 13.19 -7.94
C SER A 102 -5.64 14.09 -7.21
N GLY A 103 -5.19 14.88 -6.23
CA GLY A 103 -6.04 15.85 -5.52
C GLY A 103 -6.64 16.91 -6.44
N LYS A 104 -5.88 17.41 -7.43
CA LYS A 104 -6.41 18.35 -8.45
C LYS A 104 -7.45 17.67 -9.33
N LEU A 105 -7.18 16.44 -9.80
CA LEU A 105 -8.09 15.68 -10.65
C LEU A 105 -9.40 15.36 -9.91
N ILE A 106 -9.32 14.94 -8.64
CA ILE A 106 -10.48 14.67 -7.79
C ILE A 106 -11.40 15.90 -7.71
N LYS A 107 -10.81 17.08 -7.50
CA LYS A 107 -11.56 18.35 -7.49
C LYS A 107 -12.18 18.67 -8.84
N GLN A 108 -11.46 18.46 -9.95
CA GLN A 108 -11.98 18.67 -11.31
C GLN A 108 -13.18 17.75 -11.63
N MET A 109 -13.20 16.54 -11.07
CA MET A 109 -14.32 15.61 -11.18
C MET A 109 -15.50 15.97 -10.25
N GLY A 110 -15.39 17.03 -9.44
CA GLY A 110 -16.40 17.40 -8.45
C GLY A 110 -16.53 16.38 -7.31
N LYS A 111 -15.48 15.59 -7.05
CA LYS A 111 -15.43 14.59 -5.98
C LYS A 111 -14.59 15.06 -4.80
N SER A 112 -14.76 14.40 -3.65
CA SER A 112 -13.88 14.50 -2.48
C SER A 112 -12.97 13.27 -2.33
N ALA A 113 -11.88 13.40 -1.56
CA ALA A 113 -11.02 12.26 -1.23
C ALA A 113 -11.79 11.14 -0.50
N VAL A 114 -12.77 11.50 0.33
CA VAL A 114 -13.66 10.56 1.02
C VAL A 114 -14.50 9.77 0.02
N GLN A 115 -15.07 10.43 -0.99
CA GLN A 115 -15.87 9.76 -2.02
C GLN A 115 -15.01 8.81 -2.87
N VAL A 116 -13.80 9.22 -3.24
CA VAL A 116 -12.89 8.37 -4.02
C VAL A 116 -12.36 7.20 -3.19
N SER A 117 -12.08 7.41 -1.90
CA SER A 117 -11.72 6.33 -0.98
C SER A 117 -12.89 5.38 -0.74
N CYS A 118 -14.12 5.89 -0.66
CA CYS A 118 -15.35 5.09 -0.63
C CYS A 118 -15.49 4.21 -1.88
N ASP A 119 -15.32 4.76 -3.09
CA ASP A 119 -15.40 3.99 -4.34
C ASP A 119 -14.42 2.78 -4.31
N TYR A 120 -13.21 3.00 -3.79
CA TYR A 120 -12.20 1.96 -3.64
C TYR A 120 -12.55 0.93 -2.54
N LEU A 121 -12.94 1.39 -1.35
CA LEU A 121 -13.34 0.53 -0.24
C LEU A 121 -14.57 -0.32 -0.60
N ALA A 122 -15.55 0.25 -1.29
CA ALA A 122 -16.74 -0.48 -1.77
C ALA A 122 -16.34 -1.62 -2.71
N SER A 123 -15.34 -1.38 -3.56
CA SER A 123 -14.81 -2.40 -4.46
C SER A 123 -14.08 -3.52 -3.70
N LEU A 124 -13.26 -3.18 -2.70
CA LEU A 124 -12.63 -4.14 -1.80
C LEU A 124 -13.66 -4.99 -1.03
N VAL A 125 -14.64 -4.34 -0.42
CA VAL A 125 -15.68 -5.01 0.39
C VAL A 125 -16.55 -5.90 -0.48
N THR A 126 -16.93 -5.43 -1.68
CA THR A 126 -17.71 -6.23 -2.63
C THR A 126 -16.96 -7.49 -3.04
N HIS A 127 -15.69 -7.35 -3.41
CA HIS A 127 -14.84 -8.49 -3.76
C HIS A 127 -14.64 -9.44 -2.57
N ALA A 128 -14.37 -8.92 -1.37
CA ALA A 128 -14.23 -9.72 -0.17
C ALA A 128 -15.50 -10.53 0.14
N ARG A 129 -16.67 -9.89 0.05
CA ARG A 129 -17.98 -10.57 0.20
C ARG A 129 -18.19 -11.63 -0.87
N GLU A 130 -17.75 -11.41 -2.11
CA GLU A 130 -17.80 -12.42 -3.16
C GLU A 130 -16.91 -13.63 -2.83
N MET A 131 -15.68 -13.39 -2.37
CA MET A 131 -14.78 -14.47 -1.94
C MET A 131 -15.35 -15.27 -0.77
N LEU A 132 -15.95 -14.60 0.22
CA LEU A 132 -16.66 -15.25 1.32
C LEU A 132 -17.86 -16.06 0.82
N ARG A 133 -18.65 -15.53 -0.13
CA ARG A 133 -19.77 -16.26 -0.74
C ARG A 133 -19.29 -17.52 -1.47
N ARG A 134 -18.15 -17.46 -2.16
CA ARG A 134 -17.54 -18.64 -2.81
C ARG A 134 -17.07 -19.68 -1.79
N ARG A 135 -16.52 -19.23 -0.65
CA ARG A 135 -16.03 -20.10 0.43
C ARG A 135 -17.17 -20.79 1.20
N PHE A 136 -18.20 -20.04 1.60
CA PHE A 136 -19.24 -20.49 2.52
C PHE A 136 -20.59 -20.79 1.86
N GLY A 137 -20.79 -20.39 0.60
CA GLY A 137 -22.07 -20.54 -0.09
C GLY A 137 -23.23 -19.87 0.65
N ALA A 138 -24.36 -20.58 0.74
CA ALA A 138 -25.55 -20.09 1.45
C ALA A 138 -25.32 -19.90 2.96
N ALA A 139 -24.35 -20.61 3.56
CA ALA A 139 -24.04 -20.49 4.98
C ALA A 139 -23.51 -19.11 5.35
N LEU A 140 -23.02 -18.30 4.41
CA LEU A 140 -22.59 -16.93 4.73
C LEU A 140 -23.69 -16.10 5.41
N GLN A 141 -24.97 -16.36 5.11
CA GLN A 141 -26.10 -15.66 5.71
C GLN A 141 -26.33 -15.98 7.20
N THR A 142 -25.69 -17.03 7.71
CA THR A 142 -25.77 -17.41 9.14
C THR A 142 -24.68 -16.76 9.98
N PHE A 143 -23.74 -16.03 9.36
CA PHE A 143 -22.69 -15.28 10.05
C PHE A 143 -23.03 -13.80 10.12
N ASP A 144 -22.66 -13.16 11.23
CA ASP A 144 -22.56 -11.71 11.29
C ASP A 144 -21.13 -11.30 10.89
N LEU A 145 -21.01 -10.15 10.21
CA LEU A 145 -19.72 -9.65 9.73
C LEU A 145 -19.29 -8.44 10.55
N HIS A 146 -18.07 -8.49 11.08
CA HIS A 146 -17.41 -7.35 11.72
C HIS A 146 -16.17 -6.96 10.92
N TYR A 147 -15.97 -5.67 10.71
CA TYR A 147 -14.87 -5.15 9.91
C TYR A 147 -13.84 -4.45 10.79
N ILE A 148 -12.57 -4.80 10.62
CA ILE A 148 -11.44 -4.08 11.19
C ILE A 148 -10.74 -3.34 10.06
N LEU A 149 -10.73 -2.02 10.09
CA LEU A 149 -10.09 -1.19 9.06
C LEU A 149 -8.84 -0.53 9.63
N THR A 150 -7.68 -0.74 8.99
CA THR A 150 -6.44 -0.15 9.46
C THR A 150 -6.31 1.33 9.08
N VAL A 151 -5.74 2.11 10.00
CA VAL A 151 -5.38 3.52 9.78
C VAL A 151 -3.96 3.81 10.26
N PRO A 152 -3.27 4.82 9.71
CA PRO A 152 -1.97 5.21 10.23
C PRO A 152 -2.09 5.62 11.71
N ALA A 153 -1.12 5.27 12.57
CA ALA A 153 -1.20 5.67 13.98
C ALA A 153 -1.16 7.20 14.17
N VAL A 154 -0.56 7.91 13.22
CA VAL A 154 -0.42 9.38 13.20
C VAL A 154 -1.68 10.11 12.74
N TRP A 155 -2.75 9.39 12.38
CA TRP A 155 -3.97 10.00 11.87
C TRP A 155 -4.65 10.88 12.91
N SER A 156 -4.96 12.13 12.54
CA SER A 156 -5.77 13.00 13.39
C SER A 156 -7.19 12.45 13.54
N ASP A 157 -7.96 12.96 14.50
CA ASP A 157 -9.38 12.60 14.64
C ASP A 157 -10.17 12.92 13.36
N LYS A 158 -9.80 13.99 12.65
CA LYS A 158 -10.36 14.32 11.33
C LYS A 158 -10.05 13.22 10.32
N GLY A 159 -8.79 12.77 10.25
CA GLY A 159 -8.41 11.67 9.39
C GLY A 159 -9.17 10.37 9.69
N LYS A 160 -9.26 10.01 10.98
CA LYS A 160 -9.97 8.80 11.44
C LYS A 160 -11.45 8.90 11.06
N ASN A 161 -12.07 10.04 11.30
CA ASN A 161 -13.47 10.31 10.93
C ASN A 161 -13.69 10.26 9.41
N SER A 162 -12.81 10.87 8.60
CA SER A 162 -12.88 10.77 7.14
C SER A 162 -12.83 9.30 6.67
N THR A 163 -12.00 8.48 7.31
CA THR A 163 -11.86 7.05 6.98
C THR A 163 -13.12 6.27 7.35
N MET A 164 -13.68 6.50 8.54
CA MET A 164 -14.96 5.95 8.96
C MET A 164 -16.09 6.35 8.01
N GLN A 165 -16.12 7.61 7.57
CA GLN A 165 -17.12 8.11 6.64
C GLN A 165 -17.01 7.41 5.28
N ALA A 166 -15.80 7.24 4.74
CA ALA A 166 -15.59 6.52 3.49
C ALA A 166 -16.03 5.05 3.60
N ALA A 167 -15.71 4.38 4.71
CA ALA A 167 -16.12 3.01 4.99
C ALA A 167 -17.64 2.87 5.13
N HIS A 168 -18.29 3.81 5.81
CA HIS A 168 -19.74 3.82 5.96
C HIS A 168 -20.46 4.01 4.62
N LEU A 169 -19.98 4.94 3.79
CA LEU A 169 -20.49 5.15 2.43
C LEU A 169 -20.23 3.95 1.52
N ALA A 170 -19.21 3.15 1.81
CA ALA A 170 -18.91 1.87 1.15
C ALA A 170 -19.77 0.70 1.69
N GLU A 171 -20.89 0.99 2.35
CA GLU A 171 -21.85 0.04 2.91
C GLU A 171 -21.30 -0.88 4.02
N ILE A 172 -20.24 -0.44 4.70
CA ILE A 172 -19.83 -1.06 5.97
C ILE A 172 -20.71 -0.49 7.09
N PRO A 173 -21.47 -1.32 7.84
CA PRO A 173 -22.29 -0.83 8.94
C PRO A 173 -21.42 -0.22 10.03
N ALA A 174 -21.74 1.00 10.47
CA ALA A 174 -20.95 1.71 11.48
C ALA A 174 -20.87 0.95 12.82
N ALA A 175 -21.93 0.21 13.18
CA ALA A 175 -21.96 -0.64 14.37
C ALA A 175 -21.01 -1.85 14.29
N ASN A 176 -20.61 -2.24 13.07
CA ASN A 176 -19.79 -3.41 12.79
C ASN A 176 -18.43 -3.01 12.20
N LEU A 177 -17.94 -1.83 12.55
CA LEU A 177 -16.66 -1.29 12.07
C LEU A 177 -15.83 -0.81 13.25
N THR A 178 -14.59 -1.30 13.32
CA THR A 178 -13.59 -0.83 14.27
C THR A 178 -12.36 -0.37 13.51
N LEU A 179 -11.81 0.78 13.87
CA LEU A 179 -10.50 1.19 13.40
C LEU A 179 -9.41 0.58 14.29
N LEU A 180 -8.34 0.12 13.67
CA LEU A 180 -7.12 -0.34 14.34
C LEU A 180 -5.93 0.39 13.72
N SER A 181 -4.89 0.74 14.46
CA SER A 181 -3.73 1.33 13.79
C SER A 181 -2.94 0.25 13.03
N GLU A 182 -2.39 0.62 11.86
CA GLU A 182 -1.53 -0.26 11.04
C GLU A 182 -0.38 -0.89 11.86
N PRO A 183 0.44 -0.11 12.60
CA PRO A 183 1.53 -0.68 13.40
C PRO A 183 1.06 -1.47 14.62
N GLU A 184 -0.12 -1.20 15.21
CA GLU A 184 -0.71 -2.09 16.23
C GLU A 184 -1.09 -3.44 15.62
N ALA A 185 -1.74 -3.45 14.46
CA ALA A 185 -2.09 -4.68 13.75
C ALA A 185 -0.83 -5.50 13.44
N ALA A 186 0.24 -4.84 12.99
CA ALA A 186 1.53 -5.46 12.75
C ALA A 186 2.17 -6.01 14.04
N ALA A 187 2.09 -5.28 15.15
CA ALA A 187 2.57 -5.75 16.46
C ALA A 187 1.87 -7.04 16.90
N VAL A 188 0.53 -7.05 16.87
CA VAL A 188 -0.28 -8.22 17.23
C VAL A 188 0.12 -9.43 16.40
N TYR A 189 0.20 -9.24 15.07
CA TYR A 189 0.57 -10.32 14.16
C TYR A 189 1.99 -10.85 14.43
N ALA A 190 2.97 -9.95 14.61
CA ALA A 190 4.36 -10.32 14.87
C ALA A 190 4.52 -11.11 16.18
N ILE A 191 3.84 -10.67 17.25
CA ILE A 191 3.90 -11.34 18.57
C ILE A 191 3.28 -12.74 18.51
N ARG A 192 2.21 -12.93 17.74
CA ARG A 192 1.58 -14.26 17.58
C ARG A 192 2.41 -15.19 16.69
N THR A 193 3.10 -14.64 15.69
CA THR A 193 3.82 -15.42 14.68
C THR A 193 5.25 -15.76 15.10
N ILE A 194 5.89 -14.94 15.95
CA ILE A 194 7.28 -15.16 16.34
C ILE A 194 7.45 -16.46 17.14
N GLN A 195 8.33 -17.34 16.66
CA GLN A 195 8.68 -18.59 17.31
C GLN A 195 10.21 -18.76 17.36
N PRO A 196 10.81 -19.07 18.53
CA PRO A 196 10.17 -19.04 19.84
C PRO A 196 9.77 -17.61 20.24
N ASN A 197 8.67 -17.46 20.98
CA ASN A 197 8.32 -16.15 21.53
C ASN A 197 9.26 -15.81 22.70
N THR A 198 10.25 -14.97 22.43
CA THR A 198 11.27 -14.52 23.39
C THR A 198 10.93 -13.17 24.04
N ILE A 199 9.74 -12.63 23.75
CA ILE A 199 9.29 -11.35 24.28
C ILE A 199 8.89 -11.53 25.75
N ALA A 200 9.66 -10.93 26.65
CA ALA A 200 9.44 -10.99 28.08
C ALA A 200 8.79 -9.71 28.62
N GLU A 201 8.33 -9.78 29.86
CA GLU A 201 7.82 -8.63 30.60
C GLU A 201 8.91 -7.55 30.75
N GLY A 202 8.55 -6.28 30.57
CA GLY A 202 9.51 -5.17 30.52
C GLY A 202 10.24 -4.99 29.18
N HIS A 203 10.07 -5.89 28.20
CA HIS A 203 10.59 -5.66 26.85
C HIS A 203 9.78 -4.60 26.12
N CYS A 204 10.50 -3.82 25.32
CA CYS A 204 9.95 -2.75 24.52
C CYS A 204 9.89 -3.19 23.05
N LEU A 205 8.68 -3.28 22.50
CA LEU A 205 8.49 -3.56 21.07
C LEU A 205 8.58 -2.26 20.29
N ILE A 206 9.38 -2.24 19.23
CA ILE A 206 9.39 -1.11 18.29
C ILE A 206 8.89 -1.63 16.95
N VAL A 207 7.73 -1.13 16.51
CA VAL A 207 7.22 -1.42 15.18
C VAL A 207 7.62 -0.29 14.26
N CYS A 208 8.49 -0.58 13.28
CA CYS A 208 8.81 0.34 12.20
C CYS A 208 7.96 -0.04 10.97
N ASP A 209 6.84 0.64 10.79
CA ASP A 209 6.01 0.52 9.59
C ASP A 209 6.51 1.49 8.53
N ALA A 210 7.37 1.01 7.63
CA ALA A 210 7.94 1.78 6.52
C ALA A 210 7.19 1.52 5.21
N GLY A 211 5.93 1.96 5.16
CA GLY A 211 5.02 1.71 4.04
C GLY A 211 5.23 2.63 2.83
N GLY A 212 4.12 2.86 2.11
CA GLY A 212 4.12 3.57 0.83
C GLY A 212 4.53 5.04 0.93
N GLY A 213 3.93 5.81 1.85
CA GLY A 213 4.14 7.26 1.94
C GLY A 213 4.71 7.77 3.27
N THR A 214 4.58 6.98 4.33
CA THR A 214 4.93 7.38 5.69
C THR A 214 5.67 6.23 6.38
N VAL A 215 6.67 6.58 7.18
CA VAL A 215 7.27 5.65 8.14
C VAL A 215 6.73 6.00 9.52
N VAL A 216 6.18 5.01 10.22
CA VAL A 216 5.67 5.16 11.59
C VAL A 216 6.41 4.22 12.53
N SER A 217 6.94 4.78 13.62
CA SER A 217 7.53 3.98 14.70
C SER A 217 6.62 4.02 15.92
N LEU A 218 6.19 2.86 16.42
CA LEU A 218 5.46 2.75 17.68
C LEU A 218 6.32 2.13 18.78
N ARG A 219 6.23 2.71 19.98
CA ARG A 219 6.83 2.20 21.20
C ARG A 219 5.78 2.10 22.31
N PRO A 220 5.43 0.90 22.83
CA PRO A 220 4.62 0.75 24.03
C PRO A 220 5.40 1.21 25.27
N HIS A 221 4.76 1.94 26.18
CA HIS A 221 5.36 2.40 27.42
C HIS A 221 5.33 1.32 28.53
N ASN A 222 4.38 0.36 28.49
CA ASN A 222 4.18 -0.66 29.52
C ASN A 222 4.03 -2.10 28.96
N SER A 223 4.27 -3.09 29.83
CA SER A 223 4.45 -4.53 29.53
C SER A 223 3.37 -5.18 28.64
N LEU A 224 3.83 -6.02 27.71
CA LEU A 224 3.07 -6.66 26.61
C LEU A 224 2.09 -7.78 27.00
N LYS A 225 1.88 -8.07 28.30
CA LYS A 225 1.13 -9.27 28.75
C LYS A 225 -0.39 -9.15 28.63
N ASN A 226 -0.94 -7.94 28.57
CA ASN A 226 -2.38 -7.72 28.43
C ASN A 226 -2.65 -6.88 27.17
N PHE A 227 -2.78 -7.54 26.03
CA PHE A 227 -3.25 -6.95 24.76
C PHE A 227 -4.75 -6.59 24.81
N SER A 228 -5.26 -6.17 25.97
CA SER A 228 -6.62 -5.65 26.17
C SER A 228 -6.57 -4.14 26.27
N ASP A 229 -7.55 -3.43 25.69
CA ASP A 229 -8.01 -2.01 25.75
C ASP A 229 -7.05 -0.85 26.14
N GLN A 230 -6.04 -1.09 26.96
CA GLN A 230 -5.04 -0.15 27.48
C GLN A 230 -3.82 0.07 26.57
N PHE A 231 -3.71 -0.60 25.41
CA PHE A 231 -2.57 -0.36 24.49
C PHE A 231 -2.53 1.09 24.00
N SER A 232 -3.69 1.76 23.90
CA SER A 232 -3.86 3.04 23.23
C SER A 232 -3.34 4.28 23.97
N GLN A 233 -3.16 4.25 25.30
CA GLN A 233 -2.85 5.47 26.07
C GLN A 233 -1.37 5.79 26.24
N ASP A 234 -0.50 4.84 25.88
CA ASP A 234 0.90 4.78 26.31
C ASP A 234 1.86 4.56 25.14
N ILE A 235 1.55 5.11 23.95
CA ILE A 235 2.32 4.90 22.72
C ILE A 235 3.04 6.16 22.29
N ILE A 236 4.36 6.07 22.12
CA ILE A 236 5.13 7.11 21.44
C ILE A 236 5.13 6.82 19.94
N THR A 237 4.67 7.78 19.16
CA THR A 237 4.58 7.67 17.70
C THR A 237 5.55 8.65 17.05
N TYR A 238 6.45 8.15 16.20
CA TYR A 238 7.29 8.98 15.33
C TYR A 238 6.85 8.88 13.88
N ARG A 239 6.86 10.00 13.17
CA ARG A 239 6.47 10.09 11.75
C ARG A 239 7.61 10.62 10.91
N ALA A 240 7.83 10.00 9.75
CA ALA A 240 8.64 10.60 8.69
C ALA A 240 7.94 10.44 7.32
N VAL A 241 8.05 11.47 6.48
CA VAL A 241 7.52 11.49 5.11
C VAL A 241 8.60 10.98 4.16
N CYS A 242 8.90 9.68 4.25
CA CYS A 242 10.01 9.03 3.53
C CYS A 242 9.69 7.59 3.09
N GLY A 243 8.43 7.31 2.75
CA GLY A 243 8.00 5.98 2.31
C GLY A 243 8.53 5.56 0.92
N SER A 244 8.16 4.34 0.53
CA SER A 244 8.59 3.69 -0.73
C SER A 244 8.35 4.53 -1.99
N VAL A 245 7.32 5.38 -2.01
CA VAL A 245 7.02 6.21 -3.18
C VAL A 245 8.06 7.30 -3.44
N MET A 246 8.77 7.77 -2.42
CA MET A 246 9.86 8.73 -2.59
C MET A 246 11.10 8.08 -3.23
N LEU A 247 11.28 6.77 -3.04
CA LEU A 247 12.30 6.01 -3.77
C LEU A 247 11.97 5.93 -5.26
N ASP A 248 10.68 5.81 -5.60
CA ASP A 248 10.22 5.79 -6.98
C ASP A 248 10.41 7.15 -7.68
N GLU A 249 10.15 8.27 -6.99
CA GLU A 249 10.43 9.61 -7.50
C GLU A 249 11.93 9.83 -7.74
N ARG A 250 12.79 9.42 -6.78
CA ARG A 250 14.25 9.52 -6.94
C ARG A 250 14.77 8.66 -8.09
N PHE A 251 14.18 7.49 -8.31
CA PHE A 251 14.52 6.65 -9.45
C PHE A 251 14.11 7.30 -10.79
N ASP A 252 12.91 7.87 -10.86
CA ASP A 252 12.46 8.61 -12.05
C ASP A 252 13.43 9.77 -12.38
N ASP A 253 13.82 10.55 -11.37
CA ASP A 253 14.78 11.65 -11.50
C ASP A 253 16.16 11.16 -11.94
N LEU A 254 16.64 10.04 -11.41
CA LEU A 254 17.90 9.41 -11.79
C LEU A 254 17.90 9.03 -13.28
N VAL A 255 16.89 8.28 -13.73
CA VAL A 255 16.79 7.84 -15.13
C VAL A 255 16.67 9.04 -16.06
N LYS A 256 15.82 10.01 -15.70
CA LYS A 256 15.66 11.24 -16.47
C LYS A 256 16.98 12.00 -16.59
N THR A 257 17.70 12.19 -15.48
CA THR A 257 18.97 12.91 -15.45
C THR A 257 20.01 12.22 -16.32
N VAL A 258 20.18 10.90 -16.19
CA VAL A 258 21.16 10.13 -16.97
C VAL A 258 20.87 10.21 -18.47
N ILE A 259 19.60 10.11 -18.86
CA ILE A 259 19.20 10.16 -20.27
C ILE A 259 19.29 11.59 -20.82
N GLU A 260 18.79 12.61 -20.11
CA GLU A 260 18.77 13.99 -20.60
C GLU A 260 20.17 14.61 -20.68
N GLN A 261 21.04 14.34 -19.71
CA GLN A 261 22.44 14.80 -19.73
C GLN A 261 23.20 14.25 -20.94
N LYS A 262 22.86 13.04 -21.40
CA LYS A 262 23.63 12.33 -22.43
C LYS A 262 22.96 12.32 -23.81
N SER A 263 21.63 12.46 -23.89
CA SER A 263 20.86 12.31 -25.13
C SER A 263 20.52 13.61 -25.86
N ALA A 264 20.63 14.78 -25.23
CA ALA A 264 20.07 16.07 -25.70
C ALA A 264 18.55 16.03 -26.05
N LYS A 265 17.88 14.90 -25.82
CA LYS A 265 16.44 14.64 -26.04
C LYS A 265 15.83 14.23 -24.71
N GLY A 266 14.60 14.66 -24.47
CA GLY A 266 13.84 14.26 -23.28
C GLY A 266 13.52 12.76 -23.27
N LEU A 267 13.40 12.19 -22.07
CA LEU A 267 12.97 10.80 -21.87
C LEU A 267 11.51 10.63 -22.30
N PRO A 268 11.19 9.76 -23.29
CA PRO A 268 9.81 9.54 -23.70
C PRO A 268 8.97 8.99 -22.53
N PRO A 269 7.70 9.43 -22.35
CA PRO A 269 6.86 8.98 -21.23
C PRO A 269 6.65 7.46 -21.19
N ALA A 270 6.63 6.79 -22.33
CA ALA A 270 6.52 5.34 -22.40
C ALA A 270 7.77 4.62 -21.87
N SER A 271 8.95 5.15 -22.18
CA SER A 271 10.22 4.63 -21.69
C SER A 271 10.35 4.85 -20.18
N ALA A 272 9.97 6.03 -19.68
CA ALA A 272 9.93 6.32 -18.24
C ALA A 272 9.04 5.32 -17.48
N ARG A 273 7.84 5.03 -18.00
CA ARG A 273 6.94 4.04 -17.38
C ARG A 273 7.50 2.63 -17.39
N ALA A 274 8.13 2.19 -18.48
CA ALA A 274 8.76 0.88 -18.55
C ALA A 274 9.90 0.76 -17.53
N ALA A 275 10.74 1.79 -17.43
CA ALA A 275 11.82 1.88 -16.45
C ALA A 275 11.28 1.79 -15.01
N LYS A 276 10.29 2.64 -14.69
CA LYS A 276 9.67 2.71 -13.37
C LYS A 276 9.00 1.40 -12.98
N LYS A 277 8.29 0.76 -13.92
CA LYS A 277 7.68 -0.55 -13.67
C LYS A 277 8.74 -1.61 -13.37
N TYR A 278 9.82 -1.66 -14.15
CA TYR A 278 10.91 -2.60 -13.89
C TYR A 278 11.59 -2.34 -12.54
N TRP A 279 11.77 -1.07 -12.18
CA TRP A 279 12.24 -0.68 -10.85
C TRP A 279 11.32 -1.17 -9.73
N GLN A 280 10.02 -0.93 -9.84
CA GLN A 280 9.04 -1.31 -8.81
C GLN A 280 8.88 -2.83 -8.67
N ASP A 281 8.93 -3.56 -9.78
CA ASP A 281 8.65 -5.01 -9.80
C ASP A 281 9.91 -5.86 -9.54
N TYR A 282 11.09 -5.39 -9.97
CA TYR A 282 12.31 -6.22 -9.98
C TYR A 282 13.46 -5.65 -9.15
N ILE A 283 13.79 -4.37 -9.31
CA ILE A 283 14.99 -3.80 -8.68
C ILE A 283 14.74 -3.46 -7.21
N LYS A 284 13.76 -2.59 -6.94
CA LYS A 284 13.45 -2.09 -5.60
C LYS A 284 13.15 -3.21 -4.60
N PRO A 285 12.31 -4.23 -4.89
CA PRO A 285 11.99 -5.27 -3.91
C PRO A 285 13.15 -6.24 -3.65
N LYS A 286 14.11 -6.33 -4.57
CA LYS A 286 15.26 -7.26 -4.48
C LYS A 286 16.57 -6.54 -4.12
N TYR A 287 16.51 -5.24 -3.84
CA TYR A 287 17.69 -4.46 -3.49
C TYR A 287 18.21 -4.89 -2.12
N ALA A 288 19.37 -5.54 -2.10
CA ALA A 288 19.98 -6.10 -0.90
C ALA A 288 21.01 -5.16 -0.23
N GLY A 289 21.10 -3.90 -0.67
CA GLY A 289 22.14 -2.98 -0.22
C GLY A 289 23.41 -3.03 -1.09
N PRO A 290 24.47 -2.32 -0.65
CA PRO A 290 25.77 -2.38 -1.33
C PRO A 290 26.34 -3.80 -1.32
N VAL A 291 27.08 -4.13 -2.37
CA VAL A 291 27.81 -5.41 -2.51
C VAL A 291 28.70 -5.60 -1.28
N GLY A 292 28.52 -6.73 -0.58
CA GLY A 292 29.49 -7.20 0.41
C GLY A 292 30.78 -7.65 -0.30
N GLN A 293 31.81 -8.09 0.43
CA GLN A 293 33.04 -8.64 -0.17
C GLN A 293 32.85 -9.94 -0.99
N ASN A 294 31.62 -10.30 -1.36
CA ASN A 294 31.35 -11.49 -2.16
C ASN A 294 31.40 -11.15 -3.65
N GLU A 295 32.31 -11.80 -4.37
CA GLU A 295 32.59 -11.63 -5.81
C GLU A 295 31.42 -12.02 -6.75
N PHE A 296 30.28 -12.47 -6.22
CA PHE A 296 29.13 -12.95 -6.99
C PHE A 296 27.96 -11.98 -7.09
N ASP A 297 28.04 -10.81 -6.45
CA ASP A 297 26.98 -9.82 -6.56
C ASP A 297 27.06 -9.07 -7.89
N ASP A 298 25.94 -9.00 -8.61
CA ASP A 298 25.84 -8.22 -9.86
C ASP A 298 26.25 -6.75 -9.59
N PRO A 299 27.21 -6.19 -10.34
CA PRO A 299 27.69 -4.82 -10.15
C PRO A 299 26.62 -3.75 -10.45
N GLY A 300 25.50 -4.10 -11.09
CA GLY A 300 24.48 -3.12 -11.46
C GLY A 300 23.13 -3.73 -11.84
N TYR A 301 22.34 -2.91 -12.55
CA TYR A 301 21.01 -3.26 -13.01
C TYR A 301 20.82 -2.81 -14.46
N TRP A 302 20.33 -3.72 -15.31
CA TRP A 302 19.90 -3.39 -16.67
C TRP A 302 18.43 -2.98 -16.66
N VAL A 303 18.16 -1.70 -16.85
CA VAL A 303 16.81 -1.11 -16.83
C VAL A 303 16.28 -0.97 -18.25
N PRO A 304 15.11 -1.53 -18.60
CA PRO A 304 14.54 -1.39 -19.94
C PRO A 304 14.07 0.06 -20.19
N ILE A 305 14.62 0.70 -21.23
CA ILE A 305 14.27 2.03 -21.73
C ILE A 305 13.88 1.94 -23.22
N PRO A 306 12.72 1.32 -23.55
CA PRO A 306 12.33 1.08 -24.94
C PRO A 306 12.17 2.37 -25.73
N GLY A 307 12.57 2.37 -27.00
CA GLY A 307 12.43 3.52 -27.90
C GLY A 307 13.50 4.61 -27.72
N VAL A 308 14.46 4.41 -26.79
CA VAL A 308 15.65 5.25 -26.67
C VAL A 308 16.84 4.50 -27.28
N SER A 309 17.42 5.06 -28.34
CA SER A 309 18.53 4.46 -29.08
C SER A 309 19.52 5.52 -29.56
N GLY A 310 20.79 5.12 -29.77
CA GLY A 310 21.78 5.97 -30.46
C GLY A 310 22.39 7.07 -29.60
N ILE A 311 22.28 6.98 -28.27
CA ILE A 311 22.96 7.89 -27.35
C ILE A 311 24.40 7.39 -27.16
N ARG A 312 25.38 8.08 -27.77
CA ARG A 312 26.80 7.81 -27.52
C ARG A 312 27.12 8.20 -26.07
N GLN A 313 27.87 7.36 -25.34
CA GLN A 313 28.34 7.55 -23.93
C GLN A 313 27.35 7.22 -22.80
N VAL A 314 26.20 6.60 -23.09
CA VAL A 314 25.44 5.85 -22.07
C VAL A 314 25.69 4.37 -22.35
N ASP A 315 25.82 3.54 -21.32
CA ASP A 315 25.74 2.08 -21.43
C ASP A 315 24.30 1.66 -21.77
N LEU A 316 23.83 2.15 -22.91
CA LEU A 316 22.57 1.81 -23.54
C LEU A 316 22.86 0.72 -24.56
N SER A 317 22.65 -0.52 -24.13
CA SER A 317 22.75 -1.69 -25.01
C SER A 317 21.36 -2.22 -25.29
N GLU A 318 20.99 -2.33 -26.57
CA GLU A 318 19.73 -2.95 -27.01
C GLU A 318 18.47 -2.42 -26.29
N GLY A 319 18.42 -1.12 -26.03
CA GLY A 319 17.30 -0.47 -25.34
C GLY A 319 17.27 -0.66 -23.82
N HIS A 320 18.38 -1.08 -23.21
CA HIS A 320 18.54 -1.18 -21.76
C HIS A 320 19.60 -0.21 -21.26
N LEU A 321 19.27 0.56 -20.22
CA LEU A 321 20.18 1.43 -19.50
C LEU A 321 20.84 0.64 -18.37
N TYR A 322 22.16 0.52 -18.39
CA TYR A 322 22.90 0.01 -17.25
C TYR A 322 23.02 1.07 -16.15
N LEU A 323 22.65 0.70 -14.93
CA LEU A 323 22.85 1.49 -13.72
C LEU A 323 23.77 0.73 -12.77
N GLU A 324 24.95 1.28 -12.48
CA GLU A 324 25.84 0.72 -11.47
C GLU A 324 25.21 0.84 -10.08
N LYS A 325 25.34 -0.21 -9.24
CA LYS A 325 24.93 -0.16 -7.83
C LYS A 325 25.59 1.00 -7.06
N TYR A 326 26.78 1.42 -7.48
CA TYR A 326 27.61 2.43 -6.82
C TYR A 326 27.69 3.78 -7.55
N THR A 327 26.66 4.15 -8.31
CA THR A 327 26.63 5.53 -8.80
C THR A 327 26.56 6.46 -7.57
N PRO A 328 27.43 7.48 -7.39
CA PRO A 328 27.37 8.38 -6.22
C PRO A 328 26.03 9.15 -6.05
N PHE A 329 25.13 9.05 -7.04
CA PHE A 329 23.75 9.51 -6.97
C PHE A 329 22.77 8.53 -6.27
N LEU A 330 23.17 7.28 -6.03
CA LEU A 330 22.43 6.25 -5.30
C LEU A 330 22.81 6.17 -3.81
N THR A 331 23.77 6.97 -3.36
CA THR A 331 24.00 7.18 -1.93
C THR A 331 22.78 7.90 -1.36
N ILE A 332 21.87 7.13 -0.77
CA ILE A 332 20.78 7.63 0.05
C ILE A 332 21.46 8.29 1.25
N SER A 333 21.73 9.59 1.14
CA SER A 333 22.11 10.39 2.29
C SER A 333 20.91 10.41 3.23
N THR A 334 21.01 9.62 4.29
CA THR A 334 20.15 9.69 5.47
C THR A 334 20.67 10.81 6.35
N THR A 335 20.40 12.05 5.97
CA THR A 335 20.53 13.21 6.87
C THR A 335 19.21 13.94 6.94
#